data_AF-A0A968XQ73-F1
#
_entry.id   AF-A0A968XQ73-F1
#
_cell.length_a   1.000
_cell.length_b   1.000
_cell.length_c   1.000
_cell.angle_alpha   90.00
_cell.angle_beta   90.00
_cell.angle_gamma   90.00
#
_symmetry.space_group_name_H-M   'P 1'
#
loop_
_entity.id
_entity.type
_entity.pdbx_description
1 polymer ?
#
loop_
_entity_poly.entity_id
_entity_poly.type
_entity_poly.pdbx_seq_one_letter_code
_entity_poly.pdbx_strand_id
1 'polypeptide(L)'
;MNLRLNLSFRTILLAAIGPWLLALPLSFILCALTFAPTSAVAPRPNIVFIYADDLGFGDLACHGHPRIQTPNLEQLARACSGFHEATVMVRKAAGRRWGVD
;
A
#
# COMPACT_ATOMS: atom_id res chain seq x y z
N MET A 1 74.40 1.11 -5.81
CA MET A 1 73.28 2.07 -5.96
C MET A 1 71.92 1.44 -6.28
N ASN A 2 71.74 0.11 -6.17
CA ASN A 2 70.52 -0.58 -6.64
C ASN A 2 69.50 -1.00 -5.54
N LEU A 3 69.81 -0.83 -4.25
CA LEU A 3 68.90 -1.25 -3.17
C LEU A 3 67.83 -0.20 -2.77
N ARG A 4 68.02 1.09 -3.06
CA ARG A 4 67.05 2.15 -2.72
C ARG A 4 65.90 2.29 -3.72
N LEU A 5 66.11 1.92 -4.99
CA LEU A 5 65.08 1.96 -6.03
C LEU A 5 63.98 0.90 -5.80
N ASN A 6 64.35 -0.28 -5.30
CA ASN A 6 63.43 -1.40 -5.10
C ASN A 6 62.54 -1.22 -3.85
N LEU A 7 63.02 -0.50 -2.83
CA LEU A 7 62.26 -0.24 -1.61
C LEU A 7 61.15 0.79 -1.83
N SER A 8 61.45 1.88 -2.56
CA SER A 8 60.48 2.96 -2.86
C SER A 8 59.32 2.46 -3.73
N PHE A 9 59.62 1.60 -4.72
CA PHE A 9 58.62 1.07 -5.64
C PHE A 9 57.63 0.14 -4.93
N ARG A 10 58.10 -0.71 -4.00
CA ARG A 10 57.26 -1.59 -3.18
C ARG A 10 56.31 -0.81 -2.25
N THR A 11 56.77 0.30 -1.67
CA THR A 11 55.93 1.14 -0.80
C THR A 11 54.82 1.85 -1.58
N ILE A 12 55.13 2.36 -2.78
CA ILE A 12 54.15 3.02 -3.65
C ILE A 12 53.12 2.01 -4.18
N LEU A 13 53.55 0.80 -4.55
CA LEU A 13 52.64 -0.27 -4.97
C LEU A 13 51.68 -0.68 -3.84
N LEU A 14 52.18 -0.85 -2.62
CA LEU A 14 51.38 -1.23 -1.45
C LEU A 14 50.42 -0.11 -1.02
N ALA A 15 50.84 1.16 -1.10
CA ALA A 15 50.00 2.31 -0.75
C ALA A 15 48.91 2.61 -1.79
N ALA A 16 49.18 2.37 -3.08
CA ALA A 16 48.21 2.60 -4.16
C ALA A 16 47.17 1.47 -4.30
N ILE A 17 47.56 0.22 -4.03
CA ILE A 17 46.72 -0.97 -4.26
C ILE A 17 46.07 -1.47 -2.96
N GLY A 18 46.69 -1.21 -1.81
CA GLY A 18 46.22 -1.63 -0.49
C GLY A 18 44.78 -1.22 -0.12
N PRO A 19 44.34 0.03 -0.40
CA PRO A 19 42.98 0.46 -0.07
C PRO A 19 41.90 -0.28 -0.87
N TRP A 20 42.20 -0.60 -2.13
CA TRP A 20 41.26 -1.23 -3.05
C TRP A 20 41.07 -2.72 -2.77
N LEU A 21 42.09 -3.38 -2.21
CA LEU A 21 42.01 -4.79 -1.81
C LEU A 21 41.09 -5.04 -0.61
N LEU A 22 40.89 -4.05 0.25
CA LEU A 22 39.98 -4.13 1.40
C LEU A 22 38.60 -3.51 1.12
N ALA A 23 38.52 -2.55 0.20
CA ALA A 23 37.26 -1.91 -0.20
C ALA A 23 36.32 -2.85 -0.99
N LEU A 24 36.87 -3.71 -1.85
CA LEU A 24 36.11 -4.67 -2.64
C LEU A 24 35.34 -5.72 -1.80
N PRO A 25 35.96 -6.43 -0.84
CA PRO A 25 35.22 -7.37 0.02
C PRO A 25 34.26 -6.65 0.97
N LEU A 26 34.60 -5.45 1.45
CA LEU A 26 33.72 -4.66 2.33
C LEU A 26 32.45 -4.21 1.58
N SER A 27 32.60 -3.76 0.33
CA SER A 27 31.48 -3.42 -0.55
C SER A 27 30.59 -4.64 -0.84
N PHE A 28 31.21 -5.81 -1.07
CA PHE A 28 30.48 -7.05 -1.27
C PHE A 28 29.68 -7.48 -0.03
N ILE A 29 30.26 -7.34 1.16
CA ILE A 29 29.60 -7.63 2.44
C ILE A 29 28.44 -6.65 2.70
N LEU A 30 28.64 -5.37 2.43
CA LEU A 30 27.58 -4.34 2.53
C LEU A 30 26.42 -4.63 1.57
N CYS A 31 26.72 -5.00 0.33
CA CYS A 31 25.72 -5.38 -0.67
C CYS A 31 24.93 -6.62 -0.23
N ALA A 32 25.62 -7.64 0.26
CA ALA A 32 24.99 -8.86 0.77
C ALA A 32 24.08 -8.59 1.98
N LEU A 33 24.44 -7.65 2.86
CA LEU A 33 23.65 -7.30 4.04
C LEU A 33 22.36 -6.53 3.67
N THR A 34 22.34 -5.84 2.53
CA THR A 34 21.14 -5.17 2.01
C THR A 34 20.20 -6.08 1.22
N PHE A 35 20.68 -7.24 0.77
CA PHE A 35 19.89 -8.20 -0.01
C PHE A 35 19.12 -9.14 0.91
N ALA A 36 18.19 -8.61 1.69
CA ALA A 36 17.22 -9.44 2.42
C ALA A 36 16.10 -9.86 1.44
N PRO A 37 15.89 -11.17 1.18
CA PRO A 37 14.77 -11.61 0.37
C PRO A 37 13.47 -11.37 1.14
N THR A 38 12.69 -10.37 0.73
CA THR A 38 11.36 -10.12 1.28
C THR A 38 10.35 -11.07 0.61
N SER A 39 10.38 -12.35 0.98
CA SER A 39 9.31 -13.28 0.62
C SER A 39 8.11 -13.10 1.55
N ALA A 40 7.52 -11.91 1.54
CA ALA A 40 6.22 -11.69 2.15
C ALA A 40 5.17 -12.02 1.08
N VAL A 41 4.60 -13.23 1.14
CA VAL A 41 3.38 -13.54 0.39
C VAL A 41 2.29 -12.63 0.95
N ALA A 42 1.98 -11.56 0.23
CA ALA A 42 0.91 -10.66 0.62
C ALA A 42 -0.39 -11.46 0.76
N PRO A 43 -1.10 -11.36 1.89
CA PRO A 43 -2.37 -12.05 2.05
C PRO A 43 -3.32 -11.59 0.95
N ARG A 44 -3.92 -12.55 0.24
CA ARG A 44 -4.91 -12.26 -0.82
C ARG A 44 -6.19 -11.77 -0.13
N PRO A 45 -6.66 -10.53 -0.42
CA PRO A 45 -7.88 -10.04 0.18
C PRO A 45 -9.08 -10.83 -0.35
N ASN A 46 -10.04 -11.12 0.54
CA ASN A 46 -11.34 -11.64 0.15
C ASN A 46 -12.25 -10.45 -0.19
N ILE A 47 -12.87 -10.47 -1.38
CA ILE A 47 -13.76 -9.42 -1.84
C ILE A 47 -15.19 -9.91 -1.70
N VAL A 48 -16.02 -9.17 -0.96
CA VAL A 48 -17.45 -9.45 -0.80
C VAL A 48 -18.24 -8.32 -1.46
N PHE A 49 -19.09 -8.66 -2.42
CA PHE A 49 -19.98 -7.70 -3.08
C PHE A 49 -21.39 -7.81 -2.49
N ILE A 50 -21.91 -6.71 -1.97
CA ILE A 50 -23.24 -6.62 -1.38
C ILE A 50 -24.06 -5.68 -2.27
N TYR A 51 -25.20 -6.16 -2.76
CA TYR A 51 -26.13 -5.40 -3.59
C TYR A 51 -27.54 -5.50 -3.00
N ALA A 52 -28.23 -4.37 -2.93
CA ALA A 52 -29.61 -4.26 -2.46
C ALA A 52 -30.43 -3.52 -3.52
N ASP A 53 -31.62 -4.05 -3.82
CA ASP A 53 -32.58 -3.42 -4.71
C ASP A 53 -33.38 -2.36 -3.96
N ASP A 54 -33.78 -1.29 -4.66
CA ASP A 54 -34.58 -0.17 -4.13
C ASP A 54 -34.10 0.51 -2.83
N LEU A 55 -32.83 0.31 -2.44
CA LEU A 55 -32.27 0.97 -1.25
C LEU A 55 -31.98 2.46 -1.54
N GLY A 56 -32.75 3.34 -0.92
CA GLY A 56 -32.60 4.79 -1.00
C GLY A 56 -31.53 5.32 -0.03
N PHE A 57 -31.03 6.53 -0.32
CA PHE A 57 -30.03 7.20 0.55
C PHE A 57 -30.56 7.44 1.97
N GLY A 58 -31.85 7.73 2.13
CA GLY A 58 -32.47 7.99 3.43
C GLY A 58 -32.83 6.74 4.25
N ASP A 59 -32.62 5.53 3.73
CA ASP A 59 -33.11 4.29 4.35
C ASP A 59 -32.15 3.72 5.41
N LEU A 60 -30.91 4.21 5.45
CA LEU A 60 -29.91 3.75 6.40
C LEU A 60 -29.82 4.65 7.64
N ALA A 61 -29.59 4.04 8.81
CA ALA A 61 -29.40 4.78 10.06
C ALA A 61 -28.21 5.75 9.98
N CYS A 62 -27.13 5.35 9.30
CA CYS A 62 -25.94 6.18 9.08
C CYS A 62 -26.19 7.42 8.20
N HIS A 63 -27.29 7.45 7.45
CA HIS A 63 -27.74 8.64 6.70
C HIS A 63 -28.84 9.43 7.43
N GLY A 64 -29.11 9.10 8.70
CA GLY A 64 -30.01 9.86 9.57
C GLY A 64 -31.46 9.35 9.58
N HIS A 65 -31.74 8.09 9.21
CA HIS A 65 -33.10 7.57 9.29
C HIS A 65 -33.61 7.57 10.75
N PRO A 66 -34.75 8.22 11.07
CA PRO A 66 -35.23 8.37 12.46
C PRO A 66 -35.69 7.08 13.18
N ARG A 67 -35.91 5.96 12.47
CA ARG A 67 -36.54 4.76 13.05
C ARG A 67 -35.88 3.44 12.67
N ILE A 68 -35.34 3.31 11.45
CA ILE A 68 -34.67 2.08 11.02
C ILE A 68 -33.27 2.07 11.60
N GLN A 69 -32.94 0.97 12.29
CA GLN A 69 -31.60 0.72 12.83
C GLN A 69 -30.89 -0.28 11.93
N THR A 70 -29.67 0.05 11.50
CA THR A 70 -28.84 -0.80 10.63
C THR A 70 -27.46 -1.01 11.27
N PRO A 71 -27.36 -1.71 12.42
CA PRO A 71 -26.15 -1.74 13.23
C PRO A 71 -24.94 -2.34 12.50
N ASN A 72 -25.14 -3.35 11.66
CA ASN A 72 -24.06 -3.97 10.89
C ASN A 72 -23.54 -3.05 9.78
N LEU A 73 -24.44 -2.34 9.07
CA LEU A 73 -24.03 -1.35 8.08
C LEU A 73 -23.41 -0.12 8.74
N GLU A 74 -23.84 0.26 9.94
CA GLU A 74 -23.26 1.38 10.66
C GLU A 74 -21.82 1.09 11.07
N GLN A 75 -21.54 -0.11 11.58
CA GLN A 75 -20.17 -0.55 11.85
C GLN A 75 -19.31 -0.54 10.59
N LEU A 76 -19.85 -1.02 9.46
CA LEU A 76 -19.17 -0.98 8.17
C LEU A 76 -18.91 0.46 7.71
N ALA A 77 -19.89 1.36 7.85
CA ALA A 77 -19.80 2.76 7.47
C ALA A 77 -18.74 3.53 8.27
N ARG A 78 -18.57 3.21 9.56
CA ARG A 78 -17.52 3.78 10.41
C ARG A 78 -16.13 3.23 10.08
N ALA A 79 -16.03 1.97 9.68
CA ALA A 79 -14.76 1.34 9.31
C ALA A 79 -14.31 1.65 7.86
N CYS A 80 -15.24 2.07 7.00
CA CYS A 80 -14.99 2.29 5.57
C CYS A 80 -14.69 3.77 5.29
N SER A 81 -13.56 4.05 4.64
CA SER A 81 -13.24 5.40 4.16
C SER A 81 -14.15 5.77 2.99
N GLY A 82 -14.82 6.92 3.07
CA GLY A 82 -15.67 7.44 1.98
C GLY A 82 -17.12 6.95 1.94
N PHE A 83 -17.61 6.22 2.95
CA PHE A 83 -18.98 5.69 2.95
C PHE A 83 -20.08 6.76 2.76
N HIS A 84 -19.87 7.96 3.31
CA HIS A 84 -20.85 9.05 3.26
C HIS A 84 -20.91 9.80 1.92
N GLU A 85 -19.95 9.56 1.03
CA GLU A 85 -19.90 10.17 -0.32
C GLU A 85 -20.65 9.31 -1.36
N ALA A 86 -21.17 8.16 -0.94
CA ALA A 86 -21.94 7.26 -1.80
C ALA A 86 -23.20 7.95 -2.33
N THR A 87 -23.32 8.04 -3.65
CA THR A 87 -24.50 8.60 -4.32
C THR A 87 -25.42 7.48 -4.76
N VAL A 88 -26.71 7.60 -4.43
CA VAL A 88 -27.76 6.69 -4.93
C VAL A 88 -28.37 7.26 -6.21
N MET A 89 -28.28 6.50 -7.30
CA MET A 89 -28.90 6.87 -8.57
C MET A 89 -30.35 6.41 -8.57
N VAL A 90 -31.28 7.35 -8.41
CA VAL A 90 -32.72 7.03 -8.44
C VAL A 90 -33.18 6.90 -9.89
N ARG A 91 -33.69 5.72 -10.27
CA ARG A 91 -34.37 5.52 -11.56
C ARG A 91 -35.82 5.95 -11.43
N LYS A 92 -36.17 7.09 -12.04
CA LYS A 92 -37.58 7.42 -12.26
C LYS A 92 -38.09 6.60 -13.45
N ALA A 93 -38.92 5.58 -13.20
CA ALA A 93 -39.58 4.85 -14.26
C ALA A 93 -40.44 5.81 -15.10
N ALA A 94 -40.21 5.85 -16.41
CA ALA A 94 -40.96 6.69 -17.32
C ALA A 94 -42.44 6.24 -17.33
N GLY A 95 -43.34 7.10 -16.84
CA GLY A 95 -44.78 6.95 -17.09
C GLY A 95 -45.71 6.69 -15.90
N ARG A 96 -45.25 6.46 -14.66
CA ARG A 96 -46.16 6.38 -13.50
C ARG A 96 -46.38 7.75 -12.86
N ARG A 97 -47.44 8.44 -13.27
CA ARG A 97 -48.03 9.57 -12.54
C ARG A 97 -48.85 8.99 -11.39
N TRP A 98 -48.32 9.03 -10.17
CA TRP A 98 -49.12 8.73 -8.99
C TRP A 98 -50.16 9.86 -8.84
N GLY A 99 -51.43 9.51 -8.95
CA GLY A 99 -52.54 10.38 -8.57
C GLY A 99 -52.54 10.55 -7.06
N VAL A 100 -52.60 11.80 -6.62
CA VAL A 100 -52.93 12.14 -5.24
C VAL A 100 -54.43 12.42 -5.23
N ASP A 101 -55.19 11.35 -5.09
CA ASP A 101 -56.61 11.38 -4.70
C ASP A 101 -56.68 11.14 -3.19
#